data_AF-A0A815X2P5-F1
#
_entry.id   AF-A0A815X2P5-F1
#
_cell.length_a   1.000
_cell.length_b   1.000
_cell.length_c   1.000
_cell.angle_alpha   90.00
_cell.angle_beta   90.00
_cell.angle_gamma   90.00
#
_symmetry.space_group_name_H-M   'P 1'
#
loop_
_entity.id
_entity.type
_entity.pdbx_description
1 polymer ?
#
loop_
_entity_poly.entity_id
_entity_poly.type
_entity_poly.pdbx_seq_one_letter_code
_entity_poly.pdbx_strand_id
1 'polypeptide(L)'
;MSSSYQIYRSTTIGLALDDTLQELVHRQILTSALVPYILNVFDEIINEKLTYRSIKGKKEVCLVFKGHLLSYRSCDQVWTLLFDSLIFTSNTDPLWKLCLTSQHDKIKIITCPIKKSTLFNTEQITKHENDLEIKSKSYKKYKST
;
A
#
# COMPACT_ATOMS: atom_id res chain seq x y z
N MET A 1 13.79 2.05 -15.05
CA MET A 1 13.52 1.28 -13.82
C MET A 1 12.31 1.90 -13.13
N SER A 2 11.25 1.13 -12.92
CA SER A 2 10.09 1.61 -12.15
C SER A 2 10.53 1.84 -10.71
N SER A 3 10.47 3.08 -10.24
CA SER A 3 10.82 3.41 -8.85
C SER A 3 9.71 2.91 -7.92
N SER A 4 9.98 1.82 -7.20
CA SER A 4 9.10 1.25 -6.16
C SER A 4 9.11 2.14 -4.91
N TYR A 5 8.01 2.13 -4.13
CA TYR A 5 7.95 2.92 -2.91
C TYR A 5 8.78 2.30 -1.79
N GLN A 6 9.69 3.09 -1.22
CA GLN A 6 10.55 2.68 -0.10
C GLN A 6 9.89 2.86 1.28
N ILE A 7 8.67 3.41 1.32
CA ILE A 7 7.95 3.69 2.58
C ILE A 7 7.72 2.42 3.43
N TYR A 8 7.67 1.26 2.78
CA TYR A 8 7.47 -0.01 3.47
C TYR A 8 8.70 -0.46 4.26
N ARG A 9 9.89 0.13 4.05
CA ARG A 9 11.08 -0.16 4.86
C ARG A 9 10.91 0.24 6.32
N SER A 10 10.11 1.26 6.60
CA SER A 10 9.76 1.70 7.97
C SER A 10 8.62 0.90 8.62
N THR A 11 8.12 -0.16 7.99
CA THR A 11 7.16 -1.07 8.61
C THR A 11 7.89 -2.12 9.45
N THR A 12 7.20 -2.82 10.36
CA THR A 12 7.81 -3.85 11.21
C THR A 12 8.61 -4.89 10.42
N ILE A 13 8.10 -5.34 9.27
CA ILE A 13 8.81 -6.30 8.41
C ILE A 13 10.04 -5.68 7.73
N GLY A 14 9.95 -4.41 7.32
CA GLY A 14 11.07 -3.69 6.73
C GLY A 14 12.19 -3.42 7.74
N LEU A 15 11.83 -3.04 8.97
CA LEU A 15 12.76 -2.84 10.08
C LEU A 15 13.44 -4.15 10.46
N ALA A 16 12.67 -5.23 10.64
CA ALA A 16 13.25 -6.54 10.95
C ALA A 16 14.22 -7.04 9.86
N LEU A 17 13.90 -6.77 8.59
CA LEU A 17 14.80 -7.08 7.48
C LEU A 17 16.09 -6.25 7.56
N ASP A 18 15.99 -4.94 7.77
CA ASP A 18 17.16 -4.06 7.88
C ASP A 18 18.05 -4.46 9.07
N ASP A 19 17.45 -4.69 10.25
CA ASP A 19 18.15 -5.16 11.45
C ASP A 19 18.93 -6.47 11.17
N THR A 20 18.28 -7.42 10.49
CA THR A 20 18.93 -8.69 10.10
C THR A 20 20.08 -8.46 9.12
N LEU A 21 19.91 -7.57 8.14
CA LEU A 21 20.97 -7.25 7.17
C LEU A 21 22.15 -6.57 7.86
N GLN A 22 21.91 -5.65 8.79
CA GLN A 22 22.97 -5.01 9.57
C GLN A 22 23.73 -6.04 10.42
N GLU A 23 23.03 -6.99 11.04
CA GLU A 23 23.67 -8.07 11.79
C GLU A 23 24.56 -8.95 10.91
N LEU A 24 24.09 -9.33 9.70
CA LEU A 24 24.88 -10.13 8.76
C LEU A 24 26.12 -9.38 8.24
N VAL A 25 26.01 -8.06 8.05
CA VAL A 25 27.16 -7.21 7.71
C VAL A 25 28.13 -7.13 8.88
N HIS A 26 27.64 -6.94 10.10
CA HIS A 26 28.45 -6.89 11.31
C HIS A 26 29.25 -8.20 11.52
N ARG A 27 28.60 -9.35 11.26
CA ARG A 27 29.23 -10.67 11.30
C ARG A 27 30.15 -10.97 10.11
N GLN A 28 30.32 -10.02 9.18
CA GLN A 28 31.12 -10.17 7.96
C GLN A 28 30.66 -11.31 7.03
N ILE A 29 29.39 -11.73 7.15
CA ILE A 29 28.78 -12.74 6.28
C ILE A 29 28.36 -12.08 4.95
N LEU A 30 27.94 -10.81 5.01
CA LEU A 30 27.40 -10.06 3.89
C LEU A 30 28.21 -8.77 3.67
N THR A 31 28.59 -8.49 2.42
CA THR A 31 29.27 -7.23 2.06
C THR A 31 28.29 -6.07 2.09
N SER A 32 28.62 -4.97 2.76
CA SER A 32 27.75 -3.78 2.88
C SER A 32 27.17 -3.28 1.54
N ALA A 33 27.91 -3.44 0.43
CA ALA A 33 27.45 -3.10 -0.91
C ALA A 33 26.20 -3.88 -1.39
N LEU A 34 25.89 -5.04 -0.81
CA LEU A 34 24.74 -5.88 -1.18
C LEU A 34 23.44 -5.48 -0.47
N VAL A 35 23.52 -4.80 0.67
CA VAL A 35 22.35 -4.33 1.43
C VAL A 35 21.38 -3.50 0.56
N PRO A 36 21.84 -2.45 -0.17
CA PRO A 36 20.92 -1.66 -1.00
C PRO A 36 20.28 -2.49 -2.13
N TYR A 37 20.96 -3.52 -2.64
CA TYR A 37 20.40 -4.41 -3.65
C TYR A 37 19.23 -5.23 -3.08
N ILE A 38 19.42 -5.84 -1.92
CA ILE A 38 18.37 -6.63 -1.25
C ILE A 38 17.17 -5.75 -0.89
N LEU A 39 17.42 -4.55 -0.37
CA LEU A 39 16.35 -3.62 -0.03
C LEU A 39 15.58 -3.13 -1.27
N ASN A 40 16.23 -3.00 -2.43
CA ASN A 40 15.55 -2.67 -3.68
C ASN A 40 14.65 -3.83 -4.15
N VAL A 41 15.10 -5.07 -4.02
CA VAL A 41 14.28 -6.26 -4.31
C VAL A 41 13.08 -6.33 -3.36
N PHE A 42 13.29 -6.05 -2.07
CA PHE A 42 12.20 -5.94 -1.10
C PHE A 42 11.17 -4.89 -1.51
N ASP A 43 11.60 -3.68 -1.89
CA ASP A 43 10.70 -2.62 -2.33
C ASP A 43 9.88 -3.05 -3.55
N GLU A 44 10.48 -3.70 -4.53
CA GLU A 44 9.77 -4.20 -5.72
C GLU A 44 8.68 -5.22 -5.33
N ILE A 45 9.06 -6.26 -4.59
CA ILE A 45 8.17 -7.36 -4.24
C ILE A 45 7.01 -6.87 -3.37
N ILE A 46 7.27 -6.05 -2.34
CA ILE A 46 6.20 -5.63 -1.43
C ILE A 46 5.20 -4.69 -2.11
N ASN A 47 5.68 -3.81 -2.99
CA ASN A 47 4.81 -2.94 -3.77
C ASN A 47 3.93 -3.76 -4.71
N GLU A 48 4.48 -4.77 -5.39
CA GLU A 48 3.72 -5.68 -6.25
C GLU A 48 2.63 -6.42 -5.46
N LYS A 49 3.00 -7.08 -4.35
CA LYS A 49 2.06 -7.93 -3.59
C LYS A 49 0.94 -7.14 -2.92
N LEU A 50 1.23 -5.97 -2.36
CA LEU A 50 0.22 -5.12 -1.72
C LEU A 50 -0.69 -4.44 -2.76
N THR A 51 -0.13 -4.01 -3.89
CA THR A 51 -0.92 -3.40 -4.98
C THR A 51 -1.81 -4.42 -5.68
N TYR A 52 -1.29 -5.60 -5.98
CA TYR A 52 -2.06 -6.69 -6.60
C TYR A 52 -3.27 -7.08 -5.75
N ARG A 53 -3.08 -7.21 -4.43
CA ARG A 53 -4.16 -7.44 -3.47
C ARG A 53 -5.20 -6.31 -3.54
N SER A 54 -4.76 -5.05 -3.52
CA SER A 54 -5.66 -3.89 -3.60
C SER A 54 -6.48 -3.78 -4.89
N ILE A 55 -6.04 -4.35 -6.03
CA ILE A 55 -6.69 -4.15 -7.33
C ILE A 55 -7.65 -5.28 -7.72
N LYS A 56 -7.39 -6.53 -7.35
CA LYS A 56 -8.21 -7.69 -7.81
C LYS A 56 -9.50 -7.93 -7.01
N GLY A 57 -9.68 -7.36 -5.83
CA GLY A 57 -10.78 -7.75 -4.95
C GLY A 57 -11.68 -6.62 -4.48
N LYS A 58 -12.77 -6.30 -5.20
CA LYS A 58 -13.95 -5.63 -4.58
C LYS A 58 -14.65 -6.50 -3.51
N LYS A 59 -14.22 -7.74 -3.35
CA LYS A 59 -14.68 -8.72 -2.34
C LYS A 59 -13.68 -8.92 -1.18
N GLU A 60 -12.56 -8.19 -1.15
CA GLU A 60 -11.59 -8.27 -0.05
C GLU A 60 -11.91 -7.26 1.06
N VAL A 61 -11.51 -7.60 2.28
CA VAL A 61 -11.65 -6.82 3.51
C VAL A 61 -11.24 -5.36 3.27
N CYS A 62 -12.21 -4.45 3.22
CA CYS A 62 -11.96 -3.01 3.17
C CYS A 62 -12.13 -2.45 4.58
N LEU A 63 -11.04 -1.89 5.10
CA LEU A 63 -11.05 -1.17 6.36
C LEU A 63 -11.61 0.23 6.14
N VAL A 64 -12.74 0.51 6.78
CA VAL A 64 -13.31 1.85 6.88
C VAL A 64 -12.92 2.41 8.24
N PHE A 65 -12.46 3.66 8.28
CA PHE A 65 -12.12 4.32 9.53
C PHE A 65 -12.88 5.63 9.70
N LYS A 66 -13.14 5.98 10.96
CA LYS A 66 -13.68 7.27 11.39
C LYS A 66 -12.86 7.76 12.57
N GLY A 67 -12.50 9.02 12.58
CA GLY A 67 -11.74 9.63 13.68
C GLY A 67 -11.63 11.13 13.49
N HIS A 68 -10.98 11.78 14.45
CA HIS A 68 -10.76 13.22 14.41
C HIS A 68 -9.39 13.52 13.78
N LEU A 69 -9.39 14.35 12.73
CA LEU A 69 -8.18 14.71 11.98
C LEU A 69 -7.48 15.85 12.72
N LEU A 70 -6.29 15.60 13.24
CA LEU A 70 -5.47 16.58 13.93
C LEU A 70 -4.72 17.49 12.97
N SER A 71 -4.06 16.90 11.97
CA SER A 71 -3.31 17.65 10.97
C SER A 71 -3.11 16.85 9.69
N TYR A 72 -2.85 17.55 8.59
CA TYR A 72 -2.55 16.94 7.31
C TYR A 72 -1.42 17.70 6.61
N ARG A 73 -0.67 16.98 5.77
CA ARG A 73 0.36 17.55 4.89
C ARG A 73 0.35 16.80 3.57
N SER A 74 0.44 17.55 2.47
CA SER A 74 0.73 17.00 1.15
C SER A 74 2.04 17.60 0.65
N CYS A 75 2.99 16.76 0.24
CA CYS A 75 4.27 17.16 -0.34
C CYS A 75 4.72 16.06 -1.30
N ASP A 76 5.16 16.42 -2.50
CA ASP A 76 5.61 15.48 -3.52
C ASP A 76 4.63 14.33 -3.77
N GLN A 77 3.33 14.66 -3.82
CA GLN A 77 2.22 13.73 -4.01
C GLN A 77 2.06 12.69 -2.89
N VAL A 78 2.79 12.82 -1.78
CA VAL A 78 2.63 11.99 -0.58
C VAL A 78 1.75 12.73 0.43
N TRP A 79 0.69 12.07 0.88
CA TRP A 79 -0.15 12.57 1.95
C TRP A 79 0.29 11.99 3.29
N THR A 80 0.31 12.84 4.30
CA THR A 80 0.49 12.46 5.70
C THR A 80 -0.69 13.01 6.48
N LEU A 81 -1.45 12.13 7.13
CA LEU A 81 -2.61 12.47 7.93
C LEU A 81 -2.36 12.02 9.37
N LEU A 82 -2.59 12.89 10.34
CA LEU A 82 -2.49 12.57 11.75
C LEU A 82 -3.89 12.62 12.36
N PHE A 83 -4.30 11.55 13.01
CA PHE A 83 -5.61 11.42 13.63
C PHE A 83 -5.50 11.08 15.11
N ASP A 84 -6.52 11.44 15.87
CA ASP A 84 -6.84 10.91 17.20
C ASP A 84 -8.27 10.34 17.23
N SER A 85 -8.59 9.60 18.30
CA SER A 85 -9.92 9.01 18.51
C SER A 85 -10.44 8.21 17.30
N LEU A 86 -9.64 7.24 16.84
CA LEU A 86 -9.89 6.47 15.62
C LEU A 86 -10.68 5.19 15.89
N ILE A 87 -11.61 4.88 15.01
CA ILE A 87 -12.35 3.62 14.99
C ILE A 87 -12.22 3.03 13.59
N PHE A 88 -11.62 1.84 13.51
CA PHE A 88 -11.60 1.02 12.30
C PHE A 88 -12.71 -0.02 12.37
N THR A 89 -13.38 -0.22 11.24
CA THR A 89 -14.42 -1.23 11.02
C THR A 89 -14.15 -1.91 9.69
N SER A 90 -14.48 -3.19 9.58
CA SER A 90 -14.40 -3.91 8.32
C SER A 90 -15.75 -3.86 7.63
N ASN A 91 -15.76 -3.61 6.31
CA ASN A 91 -16.99 -3.71 5.53
C ASN A 91 -17.45 -5.16 5.29
N THR A 92 -16.54 -6.14 5.41
CA THR A 92 -16.84 -7.57 5.22
C THR A 92 -17.14 -8.29 6.52
N ASP A 93 -16.67 -7.76 7.65
CA ASP A 93 -16.92 -8.31 8.99
C ASP A 93 -17.32 -7.17 9.95
N PRO A 94 -18.63 -6.94 10.15
CA PRO A 94 -19.13 -5.88 11.04
C PRO A 94 -18.75 -6.09 12.52
N LEU A 95 -18.41 -7.32 12.93
CA LEU A 95 -18.00 -7.61 14.31
C LEU A 95 -16.55 -7.20 14.56
N TRP A 96 -15.71 -7.21 13.52
CA TRP A 96 -14.36 -6.70 13.62
C TRP A 96 -14.37 -5.18 13.79
N LYS A 97 -13.88 -4.72 14.94
CA LYS A 97 -13.76 -3.30 15.27
C LYS A 97 -12.50 -3.07 16.09
N LEU A 98 -11.73 -2.06 15.72
CA LEU A 98 -10.58 -1.58 16.50
C LEU A 98 -10.85 -0.13 16.92
N CYS A 99 -11.00 0.10 18.22
CA CYS A 99 -11.21 1.42 18.80
C CYS A 99 -9.92 1.92 19.45
N LEU A 100 -9.46 3.09 19.02
CA LEU A 100 -8.29 3.80 19.54
C LEU A 100 -8.77 5.17 20.02
N THR A 101 -9.48 5.15 21.15
CA THR A 101 -10.21 6.30 21.71
C THR A 101 -9.52 6.92 22.93
N SER A 102 -8.32 6.47 23.29
CA SER A 102 -7.54 7.13 24.34
C SER A 102 -7.08 8.50 23.86
N GLN A 103 -7.03 9.48 24.77
CA GLN A 103 -6.55 10.84 24.48
C GLN A 103 -5.07 10.86 23.99
N HIS A 104 -4.35 9.76 24.21
CA HIS A 104 -2.94 9.62 23.80
C HIS A 104 -2.74 8.78 22.54
N ASP A 105 -3.79 8.14 22.00
CA ASP A 105 -3.68 7.31 20.81
C ASP A 105 -3.75 8.17 19.56
N LYS A 106 -2.58 8.36 18.93
CA LYS A 106 -2.45 9.08 17.66
C LYS A 106 -2.01 8.13 16.57
N ILE A 107 -2.65 8.20 15.41
CA ILE A 107 -2.26 7.43 14.23
C ILE A 107 -1.82 8.34 13.11
N LYS A 108 -0.67 8.00 12.53
CA LYS A 108 -0.16 8.62 11.31
C LYS A 108 -0.44 7.70 10.12
N ILE A 109 -1.27 8.18 9.19
CA ILE A 109 -1.53 7.52 7.91
C ILE A 109 -0.67 8.22 6.86
N ILE A 110 0.14 7.44 6.13
CA ILE A 110 0.93 7.95 5.01
C ILE A 110 0.44 7.26 3.74
N THR A 111 0.10 8.03 2.72
CA THR A 111 -0.39 7.48 1.45
C THR A 111 0.42 8.01 0.27
N CYS A 112 0.77 7.08 -0.63
CA CYS A 112 1.42 7.37 -1.90
C CYS A 112 0.44 7.02 -3.03
N PRO A 113 0.49 7.74 -4.17
CA PRO A 113 -0.40 7.46 -5.29
C PRO A 113 -0.09 6.07 -5.86
N ILE A 114 -1.11 5.33 -6.30
CA ILE A 114 -0.85 4.05 -6.98
C ILE A 114 -0.19 4.37 -8.33
N LYS A 115 1.06 3.95 -8.50
CA LYS A 115 1.69 3.93 -9.82
C LYS A 115 1.02 2.80 -10.59
N LYS A 116 0.21 3.15 -11.59
CA LYS A 116 -0.25 2.18 -12.58
C LYS A 116 0.96 1.76 -13.42
N SER A 117 1.78 0.85 -12.90
CA SER A 117 2.68 0.09 -13.77
C SER A 117 1.80 -0.64 -14.78
N THR A 118 2.25 -0.72 -16.03
CA THR A 118 1.66 -1.46 -17.16
C THR A 118 1.61 -2.98 -16.92
N LEU A 119 1.13 -3.42 -15.75
CA LEU A 119 0.98 -4.80 -15.34
C LEU A 119 -0.51 -5.16 -15.31
N PHE A 120 -1.15 -5.02 -16.47
CA PHE A 120 -2.31 -5.83 -16.86
C PHE A 120 -2.25 -6.12 -18.37
N ASN A 121 -1.14 -6.65 -18.87
CA ASN A 121 -1.20 -7.53 -20.03
C ASN A 121 -1.45 -8.95 -19.52
N THR A 122 -2.68 -9.21 -19.10
CA THR A 122 -3.19 -10.58 -18.91
C THR A 122 -4.37 -10.81 -19.85
N GLU A 123 -4.23 -10.38 -21.11
CA GLU A 123 -5.11 -10.74 -22.21
C GLU A 123 -4.31 -11.44 -23.32
N GLN A 124 -3.60 -12.53 -23.00
CA GLN A 124 -3.11 -13.46 -24.03
C GLN A 124 -3.25 -14.94 -23.66
N ILE A 125 -3.93 -15.29 -22.58
CA ILE A 125 -4.28 -16.69 -22.31
C ILE A 125 -5.80 -16.74 -22.21
N THR A 126 -6.41 -17.57 -23.07
CA THR A 126 -7.85 -17.75 -23.37
C THR A 126 -8.48 -16.79 -24.37
N LYS A 127 -7.95 -16.74 -25.61
CA LYS A 127 -8.82 -16.67 -26.80
C LYS A 127 -9.12 -18.10 -27.26
N HIS A 128 -10.15 -18.70 -26.68
CA HIS A 128 -11.04 -19.56 -27.43
C HIS A 128 -12.43 -19.47 -26.79
N GLU A 129 -13.38 -19.14 -27.66
CA GLU A 129 -14.84 -19.23 -27.51
C GLU A 129 -15.61 -18.19 -26.67
N ASN A 130 -16.29 -17.35 -27.45
CA ASN A 130 -17.70 -16.98 -27.37
C ASN A 130 -18.03 -15.69 -26.61
N ASP A 131 -18.26 -14.66 -27.44
CA ASP A 131 -19.30 -13.64 -27.35
C ASP A 131 -19.80 -13.25 -25.96
N LEU A 132 -19.59 -11.98 -25.60
CA LEU A 132 -20.65 -11.06 -25.17
C LEU A 132 -20.08 -9.65 -24.92
N GLU A 133 -20.71 -8.68 -25.56
CA GLU A 133 -20.44 -7.24 -25.47
C GLU A 133 -20.33 -6.71 -24.03
N ILE A 134 -19.33 -5.88 -23.74
CA ILE A 134 -19.38 -4.98 -22.58
C ILE A 134 -19.08 -3.54 -23.02
N LYS A 135 -20.15 -2.74 -23.02
CA LYS A 135 -20.18 -1.29 -23.24
C LYS A 135 -19.25 -0.56 -22.25
N SER A 136 -18.34 0.26 -22.77
CA SER A 136 -17.51 1.15 -21.97
C SER A 136 -18.35 2.31 -21.37
N LYS A 137 -18.48 2.34 -20.04
CA LYS A 137 -18.97 3.53 -19.33
C LYS A 137 -17.79 4.47 -19.03
N SER A 138 -17.78 5.60 -19.73
CA SER A 138 -16.90 6.74 -19.47
C SER A 138 -17.21 7.38 -18.13
N TYR A 139 -16.22 7.53 -17.25
CA TYR A 139 -16.37 8.33 -16.03
C TYR A 139 -16.25 9.82 -16.37
N LYS A 140 -17.29 10.60 -16.04
CA LYS A 140 -17.35 12.06 -16.22
C LYS A 140 -16.31 12.74 -15.34
N LYS A 141 -15.55 13.65 -15.96
CA LYS A 141 -14.62 14.60 -15.35
C LYS A 141 -15.45 15.67 -14.62
N TYR A 142 -15.34 15.76 -13.29
CA TYR A 142 -15.93 16.87 -12.54
C TYR A 142 -15.16 18.15 -12.87
N LYS A 143 -15.85 19.14 -13.43
CA LYS A 143 -15.39 20.53 -13.57
C LYS A 143 -15.63 21.23 -12.24
N SER A 144 -14.59 21.85 -11.71
CA SER A 144 -14.69 22.86 -10.66
C SER A 144 -15.25 24.14 -11.27
N THR A 145 -16.27 24.71 -10.65
CA THR A 145 -16.58 26.14 -10.66
C THR A 145 -16.63 26.59 -9.22
#